data_AF-A0AAE3QWP1-F1
#
_entry.id   AF-A0AAE3QWP1-F1
#
_cell.length_a   1.000
_cell.length_b   1.000
_cell.length_c   1.000
_cell.angle_alpha   90.00
_cell.angle_beta   90.00
_cell.angle_gamma   90.00
#
_symmetry.space_group_name_H-M   'P 1'
#
loop_
_entity.id
_entity.type
_entity.pdbx_description
1 polymer ?
#
loop_
_entity_poly.entity_id
_entity_poly.type
_entity_poly.pdbx_seq_one_letter_code
_entity_poly.pdbx_strand_id
1 'polypeptide(L)'
;MNKVVSVENKNTIRSCSEDSLRKLQSYKNNLLEAYHYRVDCGVFGILREKKVYLREDIYHFLLLTFHRYLNGYELDTEGQFEYYNTVFLRKEEERKRRMEQDTINGVYIPKDLQDCFRELDKKLTAEEKNQIASLASVDDLIAYHRGLGMWIRNAWGLWGGSRLLKYFKDTGFEFVMADDLSVEILIGYYKYLQQKTKP
;
A
#
# COMPACT_ATOMS: atom_id res chain seq x y z
N MET A 1 11.54 21.98 -19.44
CA MET A 1 12.47 21.22 -20.30
C MET A 1 11.65 20.30 -21.20
N ASN A 2 12.09 20.10 -22.45
CA ASN A 2 11.32 19.40 -23.47
C ASN A 2 10.98 17.96 -23.04
N LYS A 3 9.68 17.69 -22.97
CA LYS A 3 9.02 16.56 -22.30
C LYS A 3 8.95 15.33 -23.20
N VAL A 4 10.10 14.82 -23.62
CA VAL A 4 10.16 13.68 -24.54
C VAL A 4 11.02 12.58 -23.93
N VAL A 5 10.51 11.35 -23.91
CA VAL A 5 11.27 10.16 -23.52
C VAL A 5 12.56 10.11 -24.34
N SER A 6 13.73 10.06 -23.67
CA SER A 6 15.03 10.08 -24.33
C SER A 6 15.18 8.93 -25.34
N VAL A 7 16.07 9.10 -26.32
CA VAL A 7 16.35 8.07 -27.33
C VAL A 7 16.83 6.78 -26.67
N GLU A 8 17.68 6.89 -25.66
CA GLU A 8 18.16 5.77 -24.86
C GLU A 8 16.99 5.03 -24.18
N ASN A 9 16.10 5.75 -23.49
CA ASN A 9 14.94 5.14 -22.84
C ASN A 9 14.01 4.47 -23.85
N LYS A 10 13.78 5.09 -25.02
CA LYS A 10 12.99 4.47 -26.10
C LYS A 10 13.63 3.16 -26.58
N ASN A 11 14.95 3.12 -26.72
CA ASN A 11 15.66 1.91 -27.13
C ASN A 11 15.55 0.81 -26.06
N THR A 12 15.69 1.14 -24.78
CA THR A 12 15.50 0.19 -23.67
C THR A 12 14.08 -0.35 -23.61
N ILE A 13 13.07 0.52 -23.75
CA ILE A 13 11.67 0.09 -23.76
C ILE A 13 11.41 -0.80 -24.97
N ARG A 14 11.95 -0.45 -26.14
CA ARG A 14 11.78 -1.24 -27.37
C ARG A 14 12.37 -2.64 -27.26
N SER A 15 13.57 -2.79 -26.69
CA SER A 15 14.31 -4.06 -26.66
C SER A 15 13.90 -5.01 -25.53
N CYS A 16 13.12 -4.55 -24.55
CA CYS A 16 12.68 -5.36 -23.42
C CYS A 16 11.50 -6.28 -23.80
N SER A 17 11.38 -7.47 -23.20
CA SER A 17 10.18 -8.29 -23.36
C SER A 17 8.99 -7.69 -22.61
N GLU A 18 7.75 -7.94 -23.08
CA GLU A 18 6.53 -7.45 -22.42
C GLU A 18 6.49 -7.86 -20.93
N ASP A 19 6.87 -9.11 -20.61
CA ASP A 19 6.94 -9.62 -19.22
C ASP A 19 7.94 -8.86 -18.35
N SER A 20 8.98 -8.30 -18.95
CA SER A 20 10.05 -7.59 -18.25
C SER A 20 9.74 -6.11 -18.05
N LEU A 21 8.72 -5.57 -18.73
CA LEU A 21 8.34 -4.14 -18.61
C LEU A 21 7.97 -3.76 -17.18
N ARG A 22 7.33 -4.65 -16.41
CA ARG A 22 7.02 -4.40 -14.97
C ARG A 22 8.26 -4.16 -14.11
N LYS A 23 9.43 -4.64 -14.54
CA LYS A 23 10.71 -4.49 -13.80
C LYS A 23 11.43 -3.18 -14.12
N LEU A 24 11.00 -2.45 -15.15
CA LEU A 24 11.60 -1.18 -15.55
C LEU A 24 11.11 -0.03 -14.65
N GLN A 25 11.63 0.02 -13.44
CA GLN A 25 11.26 1.01 -12.42
C GLN A 25 11.84 2.41 -12.70
N SER A 26 12.99 2.48 -13.38
CA SER A 26 13.77 3.71 -13.60
C SER A 26 13.07 4.77 -14.46
N TYR A 27 12.15 4.37 -15.35
CA TYR A 27 11.51 5.28 -16.31
C TYR A 27 10.11 5.73 -15.91
N LYS A 28 9.59 5.23 -14.78
CA LYS A 28 8.25 5.56 -14.27
C LYS A 28 8.03 7.06 -14.10
N ASN A 29 9.01 7.75 -13.52
CA ASN A 29 8.92 9.20 -13.30
C ASN A 29 8.99 10.00 -14.61
N ASN A 30 9.77 9.54 -15.60
CA ASN A 30 9.91 10.21 -16.89
C ASN A 30 8.64 10.06 -17.75
N LEU A 31 8.01 8.87 -17.76
CA LEU A 31 6.73 8.64 -18.43
C LEU A 31 5.60 9.44 -17.77
N LEU A 32 5.56 9.46 -16.43
CA LEU A 32 4.62 10.27 -15.66
C LEU A 32 4.68 11.77 -16.00
N GLU A 33 5.89 12.32 -16.06
CA GLU A 33 6.11 13.72 -16.39
C GLU A 33 5.79 14.01 -17.86
N ALA A 34 6.17 13.12 -18.78
CA ALA A 34 5.89 13.27 -20.21
C ALA A 34 4.38 13.27 -20.52
N TYR A 35 3.59 12.46 -19.82
CA TYR A 35 2.14 12.36 -20.02
C TYR A 35 1.31 13.29 -19.13
N HIS A 36 1.96 14.15 -18.32
CA HIS A 36 1.27 15.03 -17.37
C HIS A 36 0.25 14.31 -16.48
N TYR A 37 0.47 13.03 -16.20
CA TYR A 37 -0.54 12.16 -15.58
C TYR A 37 -1.03 12.65 -14.20
N ARG A 38 -0.24 13.47 -13.50
CA ARG A 38 -0.62 14.08 -12.21
C ARG A 38 -1.59 15.26 -12.32
N VAL A 39 -1.87 15.73 -13.53
CA VAL A 39 -2.82 16.80 -13.83
C VAL A 39 -3.92 16.18 -14.67
N ASP A 40 -5.16 16.24 -14.21
CA ASP A 40 -6.34 15.57 -14.80
C ASP A 40 -6.33 15.58 -16.34
N CYS A 41 -5.81 14.52 -16.93
CA CYS A 41 -5.63 14.38 -18.37
C CYS A 41 -6.61 13.34 -18.89
N GLY A 42 -7.02 13.47 -20.17
CA GLY A 42 -8.02 12.56 -20.76
C GLY A 42 -7.68 11.08 -20.60
N VAL A 43 -6.38 10.74 -20.61
CA VAL A 43 -5.88 9.38 -20.36
C VAL A 43 -6.22 8.90 -18.94
N PHE A 44 -6.08 9.76 -17.93
CA PHE A 44 -6.42 9.40 -16.55
C PHE A 44 -7.93 9.23 -16.36
N GLY A 45 -8.76 9.99 -17.07
CA GLY A 45 -10.21 9.79 -17.13
C GLY A 45 -10.58 8.41 -17.67
N ILE A 46 -10.02 8.03 -18.83
CA ILE A 46 -10.27 6.73 -19.48
C ILE A 46 -9.82 5.56 -18.58
N LEU A 47 -8.63 5.65 -17.98
CA LEU A 47 -8.12 4.61 -17.08
C LEU A 47 -9.03 4.42 -15.85
N ARG A 48 -9.57 5.52 -15.30
CA ARG A 48 -10.52 5.47 -14.18
C ARG A 48 -11.85 4.85 -14.57
N GLU A 49 -12.38 5.18 -15.75
CA GLU A 49 -13.60 4.58 -16.29
C GLU A 49 -13.44 3.06 -16.50
N LYS A 50 -12.29 2.65 -17.05
CA LYS A 50 -11.94 1.25 -17.28
C LYS A 50 -11.41 0.51 -16.04
N LYS A 51 -11.54 1.11 -14.85
CA LYS A 51 -11.16 0.52 -13.54
C LYS A 51 -9.68 0.15 -13.37
N VAL A 52 -8.78 0.83 -14.09
CA VAL A 52 -7.33 0.73 -13.90
C VAL A 52 -6.91 1.81 -12.91
N TYR A 53 -7.02 1.51 -11.60
CA TYR A 53 -6.79 2.50 -10.54
C TYR A 53 -5.41 2.46 -9.91
N LEU A 54 -4.82 1.27 -9.84
CA LEU A 54 -3.58 1.09 -9.10
C LEU A 54 -2.44 1.74 -9.87
N ARG A 55 -1.72 2.63 -9.19
CA ARG A 55 -0.60 3.40 -9.75
C ARG A 55 0.36 2.53 -10.57
N GLU A 56 0.71 1.37 -10.02
CA GLU A 56 1.59 0.38 -10.64
C GLU A 56 1.02 -0.23 -11.92
N ASP A 57 -0.29 -0.51 -11.92
CA ASP A 57 -0.99 -1.10 -13.07
C ASP A 57 -1.18 -0.05 -14.18
N ILE A 58 -1.44 1.21 -13.82
CA ILE A 58 -1.47 2.34 -14.75
C ILE A 58 -0.10 2.52 -15.43
N TYR A 59 0.99 2.48 -14.68
CA TYR A 59 2.33 2.58 -15.27
C TYR A 59 2.62 1.45 -16.23
N HIS A 60 2.29 0.22 -15.82
CA HIS A 60 2.53 -0.92 -16.68
C HIS A 60 1.65 -0.85 -17.94
N PHE A 61 0.39 -0.39 -17.85
CA PHE A 61 -0.49 -0.17 -18.99
C PHE A 61 0.12 0.82 -19.99
N LEU A 62 0.54 2.00 -19.51
CA LEU A 62 1.13 3.04 -20.36
C LEU A 62 2.44 2.56 -21.00
N LEU A 63 3.27 1.87 -20.23
CA LEU A 63 4.56 1.36 -20.69
C LEU A 63 4.41 0.25 -21.73
N LEU A 64 3.47 -0.69 -21.53
CA LEU A 64 3.15 -1.75 -22.48
C LEU A 64 2.60 -1.18 -23.78
N THR A 65 1.65 -0.25 -23.69
CA THR A 65 1.10 0.44 -24.86
C THR A 65 2.19 1.18 -25.64
N PHE A 66 3.11 1.86 -24.95
CA PHE A 66 4.23 2.55 -25.59
C PHE A 66 5.26 1.59 -26.21
N HIS A 67 5.55 0.47 -25.54
CA HIS A 67 6.40 -0.60 -26.09
C HIS A 67 5.84 -1.15 -27.40
N ARG A 68 4.54 -1.47 -27.44
CA ARG A 68 3.86 -1.96 -28.65
C ARG A 68 3.90 -0.93 -29.78
N TYR A 69 3.65 0.34 -29.47
CA TYR A 69 3.78 1.45 -30.42
C TYR A 69 5.20 1.55 -31.02
N LEU A 70 6.26 1.47 -30.18
CA LEU A 70 7.65 1.58 -30.64
C LEU A 70 8.12 0.42 -31.54
N ASN A 71 7.43 -0.72 -31.47
CA ASN A 71 7.72 -1.93 -32.24
C ASN A 71 6.74 -2.16 -33.41
N GLY A 72 5.70 -1.33 -33.55
CA GLY A 72 4.67 -1.51 -34.58
C GLY A 72 3.75 -2.71 -34.33
N TYR A 73 3.63 -3.17 -33.08
CA TYR A 73 2.68 -4.21 -32.70
C TYR A 73 1.26 -3.65 -32.62
N GLU A 74 0.26 -4.52 -32.76
CA GLU A 74 -1.11 -4.18 -32.43
C GLU A 74 -1.17 -3.72 -30.96
N LEU A 75 -1.77 -2.55 -30.71
CA LEU A 75 -1.82 -2.00 -29.36
C LEU A 75 -2.68 -2.86 -28.43
N ASP A 76 -3.79 -3.40 -28.95
CA ASP A 76 -4.76 -4.23 -28.21
C ASP A 76 -5.13 -3.58 -26.86
N THR A 77 -5.63 -2.34 -26.92
CA THR A 77 -5.96 -1.56 -25.72
C THR A 77 -7.12 -2.16 -24.94
N GLU A 78 -8.09 -2.77 -25.63
CA GLU A 78 -9.22 -3.44 -24.95
C GLU A 78 -8.77 -4.71 -24.23
N GLY A 79 -7.94 -5.57 -24.83
CA GLY A 79 -7.37 -6.72 -24.12
C GLY A 79 -6.51 -6.31 -22.93
N GLN A 80 -5.75 -5.21 -23.05
CA GLN A 80 -5.05 -4.62 -21.91
C GLN A 80 -6.02 -4.17 -20.80
N PHE A 81 -7.08 -3.44 -21.12
CA PHE A 81 -8.08 -3.00 -20.13
C PHE A 81 -8.74 -4.19 -19.43
N GLU A 82 -9.15 -5.22 -20.18
CA GLU A 82 -9.71 -6.45 -19.63
C GLU A 82 -8.75 -7.10 -18.64
N TYR A 83 -7.48 -7.26 -19.01
CA TYR A 83 -6.47 -7.81 -18.12
C TYR A 83 -6.37 -7.04 -16.81
N TYR A 84 -6.22 -5.71 -16.82
CA TYR A 84 -6.10 -4.94 -15.57
C TYR A 84 -7.39 -4.88 -14.77
N ASN A 85 -8.55 -4.88 -15.42
CA ASN A 85 -9.83 -5.01 -14.73
C ASN A 85 -9.92 -6.36 -13.98
N THR A 86 -9.49 -7.47 -14.59
CA THR A 86 -9.44 -8.77 -13.87
C THR A 86 -8.46 -8.75 -12.71
N VAL A 87 -7.33 -8.06 -12.82
CA VAL A 87 -6.36 -7.89 -11.73
C VAL A 87 -6.96 -7.07 -10.60
N PHE A 88 -7.65 -5.97 -10.93
CA PHE A 88 -8.34 -5.12 -9.96
C PHE A 88 -9.43 -5.90 -9.21
N LEU A 89 -10.31 -6.60 -9.93
CA LEU A 89 -11.39 -7.40 -9.33
C LEU A 89 -10.83 -8.47 -8.38
N ARG A 90 -9.77 -9.17 -8.78
CA ARG A 90 -9.08 -10.14 -7.90
C ARG A 90 -8.54 -9.51 -6.62
N LYS A 91 -7.91 -8.33 -6.71
CA LYS A 91 -7.40 -7.60 -5.54
C LYS A 91 -8.54 -7.14 -4.63
N GLU A 92 -9.66 -6.69 -5.18
CA GLU A 92 -10.82 -6.28 -4.38
C GLU A 92 -11.51 -7.46 -3.69
N GLU A 93 -11.65 -8.59 -4.37
CA GLU A 93 -12.17 -9.84 -3.78
C GLU A 93 -11.26 -10.33 -2.65
N GLU A 94 -9.94 -10.33 -2.87
CA GLU A 94 -8.97 -10.67 -1.84
C GLU A 94 -9.07 -9.71 -0.65
N ARG A 95 -9.14 -8.40 -0.91
CA ARG A 95 -9.29 -7.38 0.13
C ARG A 95 -10.55 -7.63 0.95
N LYS A 96 -11.70 -7.87 0.29
CA LYS A 96 -12.97 -8.19 0.97
C LYS A 96 -12.84 -9.43 1.84
N ARG A 97 -12.26 -10.51 1.31
CA ARG A 97 -12.01 -11.74 2.08
C ARG A 97 -11.17 -11.47 3.33
N ARG A 98 -10.08 -10.70 3.19
CA ARG A 98 -9.19 -10.34 4.31
C ARG A 98 -9.88 -9.51 5.39
N MET A 99 -10.92 -8.74 5.06
CA MET A 99 -11.68 -7.94 6.04
C MET A 99 -12.49 -8.81 7.01
N GLU A 100 -12.70 -10.09 6.71
CA GLU A 100 -13.49 -11.03 7.52
C GLU A 100 -12.64 -12.10 8.19
N GLN A 101 -11.39 -12.28 7.74
CA GLN A 101 -10.49 -13.30 8.25
C GLN A 101 -9.87 -12.91 9.60
N ASP A 102 -9.84 -13.87 10.53
CA ASP A 102 -9.14 -13.73 11.80
C ASP A 102 -7.64 -13.95 11.70
N THR A 103 -7.20 -14.58 10.61
CA THR A 103 -5.83 -14.99 10.37
C THR A 103 -5.49 -14.75 8.91
N ILE A 104 -4.38 -14.06 8.65
CA ILE A 104 -3.85 -13.84 7.29
C ILE A 104 -2.42 -14.35 7.28
N ASN A 105 -2.11 -15.28 6.36
CA ASN A 105 -0.77 -15.87 6.22
C ASN A 105 -0.17 -16.41 7.54
N GLY A 106 -1.00 -17.04 8.37
CA GLY A 106 -0.59 -17.59 9.68
C GLY A 106 -0.44 -16.55 10.80
N VAL A 107 -0.74 -15.27 10.54
CA VAL A 107 -0.73 -14.20 11.54
C VAL A 107 -2.15 -13.92 11.98
N TYR A 108 -2.42 -14.05 13.28
CA TYR A 108 -3.68 -13.60 13.88
C TYR A 108 -3.81 -12.08 13.77
N ILE A 109 -4.97 -11.62 13.32
CA ILE A 109 -5.29 -10.22 13.09
C ILE A 109 -6.18 -9.75 14.23
N PRO A 110 -5.81 -8.73 15.02
CA PRO A 110 -6.69 -8.22 16.07
C PRO A 110 -8.05 -7.74 15.54
N LYS A 111 -9.14 -7.98 16.27
CA LYS A 111 -10.48 -7.53 15.84
C LYS A 111 -10.82 -6.09 16.23
N ASP A 112 -10.14 -5.56 17.24
CA ASP A 112 -10.35 -4.23 17.81
C ASP A 112 -9.07 -3.76 18.56
N LEU A 113 -9.09 -2.54 19.08
CA LEU A 113 -7.94 -1.94 19.76
C LEU A 113 -7.54 -2.68 21.05
N GLN A 114 -8.49 -3.24 21.79
CA GLN A 114 -8.19 -4.02 23.00
C GLN A 114 -7.53 -5.35 22.66
N ASP A 115 -7.93 -5.96 21.55
CA ASP A 115 -7.31 -7.15 21.00
C ASP A 115 -5.89 -6.87 20.52
N CYS A 116 -5.62 -5.68 19.94
CA CYS A 116 -4.26 -5.26 19.63
C CYS A 116 -3.38 -5.27 20.88
N PHE A 117 -3.88 -4.74 21.99
CA PHE A 117 -3.10 -4.68 23.24
C PHE A 117 -2.80 -6.06 23.81
N ARG A 118 -3.76 -7.00 23.73
CA ARG A 118 -3.53 -8.40 24.12
C ARG A 118 -2.45 -9.07 23.29
N GLU A 119 -2.46 -8.87 21.97
CA GLU A 119 -1.44 -9.44 21.09
C GLU A 119 -0.06 -8.79 21.29
N LEU A 120 -0.01 -7.48 21.57
CA LEU A 120 1.23 -6.80 21.95
C LEU A 120 1.76 -7.27 23.30
N ASP A 121 0.88 -7.53 24.28
CA ASP A 121 1.24 -8.04 25.60
C ASP A 121 1.92 -9.43 25.52
N LYS A 122 1.48 -10.27 24.56
CA LYS A 122 2.06 -11.58 24.25
C LYS A 122 3.39 -11.46 23.49
N LYS A 123 3.48 -10.49 22.58
CA LYS A 123 4.63 -10.31 21.69
C LYS A 123 5.83 -9.70 22.40
N LEU A 124 5.60 -8.70 23.25
CA LEU A 124 6.64 -7.89 23.86
C LEU A 124 7.08 -8.47 25.20
N THR A 125 8.38 -8.47 25.43
CA THR A 125 9.00 -8.83 26.70
C THR A 125 8.59 -7.85 27.81
N ALA A 126 8.76 -8.25 29.08
CA ALA A 126 8.50 -7.35 30.21
C ALA A 126 9.36 -6.07 30.14
N GLU A 127 10.62 -6.21 29.71
CA GLU A 127 11.53 -5.08 29.55
C GLU A 127 11.07 -4.10 28.47
N GLU A 128 10.72 -4.59 27.27
CA GLU A 128 10.19 -3.73 26.20
C GLU A 128 8.92 -3.00 26.62
N LYS A 129 8.04 -3.68 27.38
CA LYS A 129 6.82 -3.05 27.92
C LYS A 129 7.14 -1.97 28.94
N ASN A 130 8.10 -2.21 29.84
CA ASN A 130 8.53 -1.22 30.82
C ASN A 130 9.17 0.00 30.14
N GLN A 131 9.98 -0.20 29.10
CA GLN A 131 10.57 0.88 28.32
C GLN A 131 9.50 1.76 27.68
N ILE A 132 8.49 1.15 27.03
CA ILE A 132 7.37 1.88 26.43
C ILE A 132 6.56 2.62 27.51
N ALA A 133 6.23 1.94 28.62
CA ALA A 133 5.43 2.54 29.70
C ALA A 133 6.12 3.74 30.37
N SER A 134 7.46 3.75 30.37
CA SER A 134 8.30 4.76 31.02
C SER A 134 8.61 5.97 30.13
N LEU A 135 8.13 5.99 28.87
CA LEU A 135 8.32 7.15 28.00
C LEU A 135 7.66 8.39 28.60
N ALA A 136 8.34 9.52 28.49
CA ALA A 136 7.93 10.78 29.11
C ALA A 136 6.74 11.43 28.37
N SER A 137 6.70 11.29 27.05
CA SER A 137 5.62 11.79 26.18
C SER A 137 5.20 10.75 25.15
N VAL A 138 3.98 10.92 24.63
CA VAL A 138 3.53 10.23 23.40
C VAL A 138 4.42 10.57 22.20
N ASP A 139 5.08 11.72 22.19
CA ASP A 139 5.98 12.13 21.09
C ASP A 139 7.18 11.20 20.97
N ASP A 140 7.64 10.62 22.09
CA ASP A 140 8.78 9.70 22.12
C ASP A 140 8.46 8.36 21.42
N LEU A 141 7.16 8.05 21.18
CA LEU A 141 6.73 6.86 20.44
C LEU A 141 7.20 6.88 18.97
N ILE A 142 7.60 8.05 18.44
CA ILE A 142 8.15 8.15 17.09
C ILE A 142 9.37 7.23 16.89
N ALA A 143 10.13 6.96 17.95
CA ALA A 143 11.26 6.02 17.93
C ALA A 143 10.83 4.59 17.55
N TYR A 144 9.58 4.22 17.84
CA TYR A 144 9.02 2.90 17.56
C TYR A 144 8.36 2.80 16.18
N HIS A 145 8.16 3.92 15.46
CA HIS A 145 7.50 3.95 14.15
C HIS A 145 8.18 3.03 13.11
N ARG A 146 9.52 3.00 13.11
CA ARG A 146 10.33 2.16 12.21
C ARG A 146 10.63 0.76 12.75
N GLY A 147 10.26 0.44 13.99
CA GLY A 147 10.40 -0.90 14.54
C GLY A 147 9.03 -1.55 14.67
N LEU A 148 8.49 -1.46 15.88
CA LEU A 148 7.20 -2.03 16.25
C LEU A 148 6.05 -1.50 15.37
N GLY A 149 6.05 -0.22 15.01
CA GLY A 149 5.04 0.38 14.12
C GLY A 149 5.03 -0.27 12.72
N MET A 150 6.20 -0.53 12.13
CA MET A 150 6.28 -1.26 10.86
C MET A 150 5.78 -2.69 10.98
N TRP A 151 6.15 -3.35 12.07
CA TRP A 151 5.69 -4.70 12.33
C TRP A 151 4.16 -4.74 12.43
N ILE A 152 3.54 -3.83 13.21
CA ILE A 152 2.09 -3.71 13.37
C ILE A 152 1.40 -3.58 12.01
N ARG A 153 1.76 -2.57 11.19
CA ARG A 153 1.05 -2.33 9.93
C ARG A 153 1.23 -3.43 8.88
N ASN A 154 2.39 -4.08 8.88
CA ASN A 154 2.68 -5.14 7.91
C ASN A 154 2.08 -6.48 8.35
N ALA A 155 2.24 -6.85 9.62
CA ALA A 155 1.74 -8.11 10.17
C ALA A 155 0.21 -8.13 10.26
N TRP A 156 -0.41 -7.01 10.64
CA TRP A 156 -1.87 -6.92 10.78
C TRP A 156 -2.58 -6.40 9.53
N GLY A 157 -1.88 -6.37 8.39
CA GLY A 157 -2.48 -6.16 7.07
C GLY A 157 -3.10 -4.78 6.85
N LEU A 158 -2.58 -3.73 7.50
CA LEU A 158 -3.17 -2.38 7.42
C LEU A 158 -3.03 -1.75 6.01
N TRP A 159 -2.08 -2.21 5.19
CA TRP A 159 -1.96 -1.79 3.78
C TRP A 159 -2.93 -2.50 2.83
N GLY A 160 -3.11 -3.81 3.03
CA GLY A 160 -3.75 -4.71 2.07
C GLY A 160 -5.19 -5.09 2.41
N GLY A 161 -5.72 -4.58 3.52
CA GLY A 161 -7.00 -5.01 4.07
C GLY A 161 -6.84 -6.09 5.13
N SER A 162 -7.59 -5.93 6.22
CA SER A 162 -7.69 -6.87 7.33
C SER A 162 -8.91 -6.53 8.18
N ARG A 163 -9.41 -7.47 8.99
CA ARG A 163 -10.52 -7.16 9.90
C ARG A 163 -10.20 -6.02 10.89
N LEU A 164 -8.93 -5.83 11.24
CA LEU A 164 -8.48 -4.68 12.04
C LEU A 164 -8.64 -3.37 11.27
N LEU A 165 -8.23 -3.34 9.99
CA LEU A 165 -8.44 -2.17 9.16
C LEU A 165 -9.94 -1.87 9.00
N LYS A 166 -10.79 -2.89 8.85
CA LYS A 166 -12.25 -2.73 8.85
C LYS A 166 -12.72 -2.04 10.12
N TYR A 167 -12.31 -2.51 11.30
CA TYR A 167 -12.64 -1.87 12.58
C TYR A 167 -12.26 -0.38 12.60
N PHE A 168 -11.05 -0.01 12.15
CA PHE A 168 -10.64 1.40 12.09
C PHE A 168 -11.52 2.22 11.14
N LYS A 169 -11.83 1.69 9.96
CA LYS A 169 -12.71 2.37 9.00
C LYS A 169 -14.12 2.59 9.58
N ASP A 170 -14.68 1.57 10.21
CA ASP A 170 -16.01 1.61 10.80
C ASP A 170 -16.08 2.57 12.01
N THR A 171 -14.95 2.91 12.62
CA THR A 171 -14.84 3.81 13.79
C THR A 171 -14.38 5.23 13.42
N GLY A 172 -14.32 5.58 12.13
CA GLY A 172 -14.06 6.95 11.65
C GLY A 172 -12.66 7.20 11.10
N PHE A 173 -11.80 6.18 10.98
CA PHE A 173 -10.45 6.29 10.42
C PHE A 173 -10.40 5.90 8.92
N GLU A 174 -11.45 6.21 8.16
CA GLU A 174 -11.60 5.75 6.77
C GLU A 174 -10.45 6.17 5.84
N PHE A 175 -9.97 7.41 5.99
CA PHE A 175 -8.95 8.02 5.13
C PHE A 175 -7.55 8.03 5.76
N VAL A 176 -7.36 7.32 6.87
CA VAL A 176 -6.10 7.32 7.62
C VAL A 176 -5.17 6.25 7.04
N MET A 177 -3.90 6.63 6.86
CA MET A 177 -2.90 5.77 6.24
C MET A 177 -2.42 4.69 7.24
N ALA A 178 -1.87 3.59 6.72
CA ALA A 178 -1.49 2.43 7.54
C ALA A 178 -0.34 2.71 8.52
N ASP A 179 0.55 3.65 8.17
CA ASP A 179 1.56 4.21 9.07
C ASP A 179 0.92 4.97 10.23
N ASP A 180 0.01 5.89 9.96
CA ASP A 180 -0.72 6.63 11.00
C ASP A 180 -1.53 5.69 11.91
N LEU A 181 -2.24 4.72 11.34
CA LEU A 181 -2.98 3.70 12.12
C LEU A 181 -2.06 2.90 13.05
N SER A 182 -0.83 2.58 12.61
CA SER A 182 0.13 1.91 13.48
C SER A 182 0.60 2.78 14.65
N VAL A 183 0.70 4.10 14.43
CA VAL A 183 1.00 5.06 15.50
C VAL A 183 -0.17 5.17 16.47
N GLU A 184 -1.41 5.24 15.99
CA GLU A 184 -2.60 5.28 16.84
C GLU A 184 -2.70 4.05 17.76
N ILE A 185 -2.39 2.87 17.23
CA ILE A 185 -2.31 1.63 18.03
C ILE A 185 -1.22 1.75 19.10
N LEU A 186 -0.04 2.27 18.76
CA LEU A 186 1.06 2.45 19.71
C LEU A 186 0.72 3.45 20.81
N ILE A 187 0.09 4.57 20.48
CA ILE A 187 -0.41 5.57 21.44
C ILE A 187 -1.42 4.92 22.38
N GLY A 188 -2.36 4.15 21.84
CA GLY A 188 -3.33 3.40 22.64
C GLY A 188 -2.65 2.42 23.60
N TYR A 189 -1.65 1.67 23.11
CA TYR A 189 -0.95 0.66 23.90
C TYR A 189 -0.08 1.30 24.99
N TYR A 190 0.60 2.40 24.69
CA TYR A 190 1.33 3.20 25.68
C TYR A 190 0.42 3.64 26.84
N LYS A 191 -0.75 4.22 26.53
CA LYS A 191 -1.74 4.63 27.54
C LYS A 191 -2.26 3.45 28.35
N TYR A 192 -2.47 2.30 27.72
CA TYR A 192 -2.88 1.06 28.38
C TYR A 192 -1.81 0.55 29.37
N LEU A 193 -0.54 0.56 28.97
CA LEU A 193 0.56 0.17 29.86
C LEU A 193 0.68 1.09 31.06
N GLN A 194 0.55 2.41 30.87
CA GLN A 194 0.57 3.38 31.97
C GLN A 194 -0.57 3.19 32.97
N GLN A 195 -1.74 2.73 32.54
CA GLN A 195 -2.85 2.44 33.45
C GLN A 195 -2.59 1.18 34.27
N LYS A 196 -1.87 0.20 33.72
CA LYS A 196 -1.47 -1.03 34.43
C LYS A 196 -0.34 -0.82 35.45
N THR A 197 0.52 0.18 35.23
CA THR A 197 1.68 0.45 36.10
C THR A 197 1.39 1.46 37.20
N LYS A 198 0.19 2.07 37.23
CA LYS A 198 -0.24 2.89 38.36
C LYS A 198 -0.50 2.00 39.59
N PRO A 199 0.06 2.33 40.76
CA PRO A 199 -0.17 1.60 42.01
C PRO A 199 -1.63 1.70 42.48
#